data_AF-A0A1J8QB36-F1
#
_entry.id   AF-A0A1J8QB36-F1
#
_cell.length_a   1.000
_cell.length_b   1.000
_cell.length_c   1.000
_cell.angle_alpha   90.00
_cell.angle_beta   90.00
_cell.angle_gamma   90.00
#
_symmetry.space_group_name_H-M   'P 1'
#
loop_
_entity.id
_entity.type
_entity.pdbx_description
1 polymer ?
#
loop_
_entity_poly.entity_id
_entity_poly.type
_entity_poly.pdbx_seq_one_letter_code
_entity_poly.pdbx_strand_id
1 'polypeptide(L)' 'MVSQTNEQTLETTIEQAFTGMTTEELKAAGDVRKTPADDLVANSGFRLGLPMVFKAQYVIDEKLFWRFFGANSEHSAG' A
#
# COMPACT_ATOMS: atom_id res chain seq x y z
N MET A 1 -37.01 -9.30 17.63
CA MET A 1 -37.18 -9.85 16.27
C MET A 1 -35.89 -10.57 15.96
N VAL A 2 -35.91 -11.91 16.01
CA VAL A 2 -34.70 -12.71 15.78
C VAL A 2 -34.54 -12.81 14.28
N SER A 3 -33.65 -11.99 13.72
CA SER A 3 -33.33 -12.02 12.30
C SER A 3 -32.78 -13.40 11.95
N GLN A 4 -33.44 -14.12 11.04
CA GLN A 4 -32.98 -15.41 10.51
C GLN A 4 -31.85 -15.26 9.47
N THR A 5 -31.27 -14.08 9.36
CA THR A 5 -30.09 -13.86 8.53
C THR A 5 -28.89 -14.24 9.38
N ASN A 6 -28.24 -15.35 9.04
CA ASN A 6 -26.91 -15.65 9.57
C ASN A 6 -26.00 -14.48 9.16
N GLU A 7 -25.61 -13.65 10.13
CA GLU A 7 -24.86 -12.41 9.90
C GLU A 7 -23.59 -12.68 9.07
N GLN A 8 -23.00 -13.87 9.24
CA GLN A 8 -21.87 -14.33 8.45
C GLN A 8 -22.20 -14.44 6.96
N THR A 9 -23.36 -15.00 6.61
CA THR A 9 -23.80 -15.14 5.20
C THR A 9 -24.03 -13.77 4.56
N LEU A 10 -24.54 -12.81 5.33
CA LEU A 10 -24.75 -11.44 4.85
C LEU A 10 -23.40 -10.76 4.56
N GLU A 11 -22.46 -10.87 5.49
CA GLU A 11 -21.11 -10.32 5.34
C GLU A 11 -20.40 -10.90 4.12
N THR A 12 -20.37 -12.23 3.98
CA THR A 12 -19.79 -12.93 2.82
C THR A 12 -20.40 -12.45 1.50
N THR A 13 -21.73 -12.29 1.44
CA THR A 13 -22.42 -11.87 0.20
C THR A 13 -22.03 -10.44 -0.19
N ILE A 14 -21.93 -9.53 0.79
CA ILE A 14 -21.54 -8.14 0.56
C ILE A 14 -20.09 -8.10 0.07
N GLU A 15 -19.18 -8.80 0.73
CA GLU A 15 -17.77 -8.86 0.33
C GLU A 15 -17.65 -9.38 -1.10
N GLN A 16 -18.27 -10.52 -1.41
CA GLN A 16 -18.22 -11.09 -2.77
C GLN A 16 -18.79 -10.15 -3.83
N ALA A 17 -19.86 -9.40 -3.53
CA ALA A 17 -20.46 -8.48 -4.49
C ALA A 17 -19.57 -7.25 -4.80
N PHE A 18 -18.81 -6.76 -3.82
CA PHE A 18 -18.01 -5.52 -3.96
C PHE A 18 -16.53 -5.77 -4.27
N THR A 19 -15.94 -6.80 -3.68
CA THR A 19 -14.49 -7.08 -3.79
C THR A 19 -14.21 -8.37 -4.56
N GLY A 20 -15.23 -9.20 -4.82
CA GLY A 20 -15.08 -10.48 -5.52
C GLY A 20 -14.39 -11.58 -4.70
N MET A 21 -14.05 -11.31 -3.43
CA MET A 21 -13.40 -12.23 -2.49
C MET A 21 -13.86 -11.94 -1.06
N THR A 22 -13.94 -12.97 -0.23
CA THR A 22 -14.28 -12.83 1.19
C THR A 22 -13.03 -12.61 2.04
N THR A 23 -13.20 -12.03 3.23
CA THR A 23 -12.11 -11.86 4.19
C THR A 23 -11.54 -13.21 4.63
N GLU A 24 -12.34 -14.27 4.66
CA GLU A 24 -11.91 -15.63 4.99
C GLU A 24 -11.07 -16.25 3.85
N GLU A 25 -11.49 -16.05 2.59
CA GLU A 25 -10.73 -16.46 1.40
C GLU A 25 -9.38 -15.74 1.33
N LEU A 26 -9.34 -14.45 1.65
CA LEU A 26 -8.09 -13.67 1.74
C LEU A 26 -7.15 -14.18 2.84
N LYS A 27 -7.69 -14.55 4.00
CA LYS A 27 -6.91 -15.15 5.10
C LYS A 27 -6.38 -16.54 4.71
N ALA A 28 -7.19 -17.35 4.03
CA ALA A 28 -6.81 -18.69 3.57
C ALA A 28 -5.79 -18.66 2.43
N ALA A 29 -5.83 -17.63 1.57
CA ALA A 29 -4.88 -17.43 0.48
C ALA A 29 -3.45 -17.16 0.96
N GLY A 30 -3.23 -16.93 2.26
CA GLY A 30 -1.90 -16.94 2.90
C GLY A 30 -0.97 -15.78 2.53
N ASP A 31 -1.29 -14.98 1.51
CA ASP A 31 -0.38 -13.99 0.93
C ASP A 31 -1.00 -12.60 0.72
N VAL A 32 -1.77 -12.11 1.70
CA VAL A 32 -2.02 -10.65 1.85
C VAL A 32 -0.78 -9.97 2.46
N ARG A 33 0.43 -10.44 2.13
CA ARG A 33 1.69 -9.96 2.73
C ARG A 33 2.53 -9.14 1.79
N LYS A 34 2.30 -9.21 0.48
CA LYS A 34 2.92 -8.31 -0.47
C LYS A 34 1.90 -7.27 -0.83
N THR A 35 1.98 -6.12 -0.16
CA THR A 35 1.38 -4.95 -0.76
C THR A 35 1.97 -4.82 -2.17
N PRO A 36 1.18 -4.45 -3.20
CA PRO A 36 1.74 -4.23 -4.54
C PRO A 36 2.94 -3.28 -4.51
N ALA A 37 3.01 -2.45 -3.47
CA ALA A 37 4.10 -1.54 -3.17
C ALA A 37 5.45 -2.25 -3.00
N ASP A 38 5.52 -3.44 -2.41
CA ASP A 38 6.78 -4.18 -2.24
C ASP A 38 7.33 -4.69 -3.58
N ASP A 39 6.47 -5.28 -4.42
CA ASP A 39 6.86 -5.74 -5.76
C ASP A 39 7.11 -4.57 -6.73
N LEU A 40 6.32 -3.48 -6.64
CA LEU A 40 6.55 -2.24 -7.39
C LEU A 40 7.90 -1.62 -7.00
N VAL A 41 8.19 -1.46 -5.71
CA VAL A 41 9.46 -0.85 -5.26
C VAL A 41 10.67 -1.72 -5.61
N ALA A 42 10.53 -3.05 -5.54
CA ALA A 42 11.64 -3.95 -5.85
C ALA A 42 12.03 -3.93 -7.33
N ASN A 43 11.07 -3.79 -8.25
CA ASN A 43 11.32 -4.10 -9.66
C ASN A 43 11.09 -2.93 -10.64
N SER A 44 10.53 -1.80 -10.20
CA SER A 44 10.20 -0.68 -11.10
C SER A 44 11.00 0.60 -10.86
N GLY A 45 12.03 0.57 -10.01
CA GLY A 45 12.89 1.72 -9.72
C GLY A 45 12.22 2.80 -8.85
N PHE A 46 10.96 2.59 -8.46
CA PHE A 46 10.26 3.44 -7.53
C PHE A 46 10.71 3.17 -6.09
N ARG A 47 10.70 4.19 -5.24
CA ARG A 47 10.99 4.06 -3.81
C ARG A 47 9.79 4.53 -3.01
N LEU A 48 9.32 3.70 -2.08
CA LEU A 48 8.35 4.13 -1.07
C LEU A 48 9.01 5.16 -0.15
N GLY A 49 8.32 6.28 0.03
CA GLY A 49 8.66 7.26 1.05
C GLY A 49 8.32 6.73 2.44
N LEU A 50 8.96 7.28 3.48
CA LEU A 50 8.69 6.91 4.87
C LEU A 50 7.63 7.86 5.45
N PRO A 51 6.51 7.35 6.00
CA PRO A 51 5.45 8.20 6.54
C PRO A 51 5.93 9.17 7.62
N MET A 52 6.94 8.76 8.39
CA MET A 52 7.55 9.56 9.47
C MET A 52 8.23 10.84 9.01
N VAL A 53 8.62 10.93 7.73
CA VAL A 53 9.33 12.09 7.16
C VAL A 53 8.53 12.76 6.04
N PHE A 54 7.30 12.31 5.82
CA PHE A 54 6.39 12.89 4.84
C PHE A 54 5.79 14.19 5.37
N LYS A 55 6.01 15.30 4.67
CA LYS A 55 5.38 16.57 5.01
C LYS A 55 4.12 16.78 4.19
N ALA A 56 2.97 16.55 4.81
CA ALA A 56 1.65 16.66 4.17
C ALA A 56 1.38 18.05 3.55
N GLN A 57 1.89 19.12 4.16
CA GLN A 57 1.73 20.49 3.62
C GLN A 57 2.36 20.66 2.24
N TYR A 58 3.46 19.95 1.97
CA TYR A 58 4.21 20.05 0.72
C TYR A 58 4.08 18.80 -0.15
N VAL A 59 3.43 17.74 0.36
CA VAL A 59 3.27 16.43 -0.30
C VAL A 59 4.62 15.85 -0.73
N ILE A 60 5.66 16.06 0.08
CA ILE A 60 7.04 15.68 -0.24
C ILE A 60 7.63 14.87 0.92
N ASP A 61 8.41 13.84 0.58
CA ASP A 61 9.35 13.18 1.48
C ASP A 61 10.67 13.97 1.49
N GLU A 62 10.98 14.62 2.61
CA GLU A 62 12.15 15.51 2.70
C GLU A 62 13.47 14.77 2.50
N LYS A 63 13.57 13.50 2.90
CA LYS A 63 14.82 12.73 2.74
C LYS A 63 15.07 12.42 1.28
N LEU A 64 14.04 12.01 0.54
CA LEU A 64 14.16 11.78 -0.90
C LEU A 64 14.44 13.10 -1.64
N PHE A 65 13.79 14.18 -1.23
CA PHE A 65 14.01 15.51 -1.78
C PHE A 65 15.47 15.97 -1.63
N TRP A 66 16.04 15.93 -0.43
CA TRP A 66 17.44 16.35 -0.22
C TRP A 66 18.46 15.43 -0.88
N ARG A 67 18.18 14.12 -0.97
CA ARG A 67 19.04 13.18 -1.72
C ARG A 67 19.11 13.53 -3.21
N PHE A 68 18.01 14.01 -3.79
CA PHE A 68 18.00 14.48 -5.17
C PHE A 68 18.97 15.66 -5.36
N PHE A 69 18.97 16.63 -4.44
CA PHE A 69 19.90 17.77 -4.52
C PHE A 69 21.37 17.37 -4.33
N GLY A 70 21.67 16.47 -3.38
CA GLY A 70 23.04 15.98 -3.16
C GLY A 70 23.62 15.21 -4.37
N ALA A 71 22.78 14.43 -5.07
CA ALA A 71 23.20 13.72 -6.27
C ALA A 71 23.54 14.67 -7.45
N ASN A 72 22.90 15.84 -7.53
CA ASN A 72 23.18 16.82 -8.58
C ASN A 72 24.55 17.52 -8.38
N SER A 73 25.06 17.62 -7.14
CA SER A 73 26.37 18.24 -6.89
C SER A 73 27.57 17.36 -7.28
N GLU A 74 27.42 16.02 -7.30
CA GLU A 74 28.50 15.12 -7.74
C GLU A 74 28.61 15.03 -9.27
N HIS A 75 27.53 15.28 -10.01
CA HIS A 75 27.54 15.20 -11.47
C HIS A 75 28.19 16.42 -12.16
N SER A 76 28.46 17.51 -11.43
CA SER A 76 29.10 18.73 -11.98
C SER A 76 30.59 18.87 -11.64
N ALA A 77 31.19 17.89 -10.95
CA ALA A 77 32.59 17.92 -10.52
C ALA A 77 33.44 16.79 -11.14
N GLY A 78 33.16 16.43 -12.40
CA GLY A 78 33.95 15.51 -13.22
C GLY A 78 34.37 16.15 -14.53
#